data_AF-A0A7M3BJJ2-F1
#
_entry.id   AF-A0A7M3BJJ2-F1
#
_cell.length_a   1.000
_cell.length_b   1.000
_cell.length_c   1.000
_cell.angle_alpha   90.00
_cell.angle_beta   90.00
_cell.angle_gamma   90.00
#
_symmetry.space_group_name_H-M   'P 1'
#
loop_
_entity.id
_entity.type
_entity.pdbx_description
1 polymer ?
#
loop_
_entity_poly.entity_id
_entity_poly.type
_entity_poly.pdbx_seq_one_letter_code
_entity_poly.pdbx_strand_id
1 'polypeptide(L)' 'MPQSGHHFLNSESGSLAPILAIMLIPMCAALGFSIDYNSAVATKGSMQNALDAATLSITTLPTSTSLADRQ' A
#
# COMPACT_ATOMS: atom_id res chain seq x y z
N MET A 1 -26.06 -28.96 -21.42
CA MET A 1 -26.06 -27.78 -22.31
C MET A 1 -25.57 -26.57 -21.51
N PRO A 2 -24.34 -26.06 -21.69
CA PRO A 2 -23.88 -24.87 -20.99
C PRO A 2 -24.05 -23.66 -21.91
N GLN A 3 -25.25 -23.05 -21.93
CA GLN A 3 -25.47 -21.77 -22.63
C GLN A 3 -25.64 -20.59 -21.66
N SER A 4 -25.46 -20.79 -20.36
CA SER A 4 -25.71 -19.77 -19.34
C SER A 4 -24.75 -18.57 -19.44
N GLY A 5 -23.46 -18.81 -19.73
CA GLY A 5 -22.46 -17.73 -19.77
C GLY A 5 -22.71 -16.72 -20.90
N HIS A 6 -22.94 -17.21 -22.13
CA HIS A 6 -23.20 -16.33 -23.28
C HIS A 6 -24.57 -15.66 -23.19
N HIS A 7 -25.60 -16.36 -22.71
CA HIS A 7 -26.94 -15.79 -22.53
C HIS A 7 -26.97 -14.69 -21.45
N PHE A 8 -26.21 -14.88 -20.37
CA PHE A 8 -26.07 -13.88 -19.32
C PHE A 8 -25.36 -12.61 -19.79
N LEU A 9 -24.30 -12.77 -20.60
CA LEU A 9 -23.57 -11.64 -21.20
C LEU A 9 -24.41 -10.86 -22.23
N ASN A 10 -25.40 -11.50 -22.85
CA ASN A 10 -26.26 -10.92 -23.90
C ASN A 10 -27.69 -10.58 -23.41
N SER A 11 -27.96 -10.67 -22.10
CA SER A 11 -29.30 -10.45 -21.55
C SER A 11 -29.59 -8.95 -21.36
N GLU A 12 -30.62 -8.45 -22.05
CA GLU A 12 -31.09 -7.05 -21.95
C GLU A 12 -31.98 -6.79 -20.73
N SER A 13 -32.38 -7.84 -20.00
CA SER A 13 -33.29 -7.77 -18.84
C SER A 13 -32.61 -7.35 -17.53
N GLY A 14 -31.27 -7.26 -17.54
CA GLY A 14 -30.45 -6.85 -16.40
C GLY A 14 -28.97 -6.87 -16.77
N SER A 15 -28.47 -5.78 -17.35
CA SER A 15 -27.09 -5.71 -17.82
C SER A 15 -26.12 -5.56 -16.64
N LEU A 16 -25.23 -6.54 -16.44
CA LEU A 16 -24.14 -6.45 -15.46
C LEU A 16 -23.07 -5.44 -15.85
N ALA A 17 -22.86 -5.22 -17.14
CA ALA A 17 -21.80 -4.35 -17.66
C ALA A 17 -21.87 -2.91 -17.08
N PRO A 18 -23.03 -2.21 -17.06
CA PRO A 18 -23.12 -0.88 -16.44
C PRO A 18 -22.93 -0.91 -14.93
N ILE A 19 -23.39 -1.95 -14.23
CA ILE A 19 -23.20 -2.09 -12.78
C ILE A 19 -21.71 -2.25 -12.45
N LEU A 20 -21.02 -3.10 -13.20
CA LEU A 20 -19.58 -3.32 -13.05
C LEU A 20 -18.77 -2.07 -13.40
N ALA A 21 -19.17 -1.34 -14.44
CA ALA A 21 -18.53 -0.07 -14.81
C ALA A 21 -18.63 0.98 -13.69
N ILE A 22 -19.79 1.08 -13.04
CA ILE A 22 -19.98 1.98 -11.89
C ILE A 22 -19.18 1.47 -10.68
N MET A 23 -19.20 0.16 -10.40
CA MET A 23 -18.48 -0.44 -9.27
C MET A 23 -16.96 -0.41 -9.40
N LEU A 24 -16.42 -0.32 -10.62
CA LEU A 24 -14.99 -0.16 -10.84
C LEU A 24 -14.45 1.14 -10.21
N ILE A 25 -15.26 2.19 -10.13
CA ILE A 25 -14.84 3.48 -9.55
C ILE A 25 -14.48 3.33 -8.06
N PRO A 26 -15.39 2.89 -7.17
CA PRO A 26 -15.04 2.70 -5.76
C PRO A 26 -14.01 1.59 -5.55
N MET A 27 -13.94 0.58 -6.43
CA MET A 27 -12.93 -0.48 -6.34
C MET A 27 -11.52 0.08 -6.60
N CYS A 28 -11.35 0.88 -7.66
CA CYS A 28 -10.08 1.55 -7.94
C CYS A 28 -9.68 2.52 -6.82
N ALA A 29 -10.65 3.27 -6.27
CA ALA A 29 -10.40 4.16 -5.13
C ALA A 29 -9.92 3.39 -3.89
N ALA A 30 -10.56 2.26 -3.57
CA ALA A 30 -10.15 1.41 -2.44
C ALA A 30 -8.73 0.86 -2.61
N LEU A 31 -8.38 0.42 -3.83
CA LEU A 31 -7.02 -0.02 -4.16
C LEU A 31 -6.00 1.11 -4.01
N GLY A 32 -6.30 2.30 -4.56
CA GLY A 32 -5.44 3.48 -4.45
C GLY A 32 -5.18 3.88 -3.01
N PHE A 33 -6.24 4.01 -2.20
CA PHE A 33 -6.11 4.31 -0.78
C PHE A 33 -5.31 3.25 -0.01
N SER A 34 -5.50 1.97 -0.33
CA SER A 34 -4.73 0.90 0.31
C SER A 34 -3.23 0.99 -0.02
N ILE A 35 -2.88 1.31 -1.27
CA ILE A 35 -1.48 1.46 -1.70
C ILE A 35 -0.86 2.67 -1.02
N ASP A 36 -1.54 3.81 -1.05
CA ASP A 36 -1.05 5.07 -0.47
C ASP A 36 -0.84 4.92 1.04
N TYR A 37 -1.81 4.33 1.75
CA TYR A 37 -1.70 4.05 3.18
C TYR A 37 -0.53 3.13 3.50
N ASN A 38 -0.41 2.01 2.76
CA ASN A 38 0.68 1.06 2.99
C ASN A 38 2.06 1.68 2.72
N SER A 39 2.19 2.51 1.68
CA SER A 39 3.42 3.24 1.38
C SER A 39 3.78 4.22 2.51
N ALA A 40 2.80 4.95 3.04
CA ALA A 40 3.00 5.86 4.17
C ALA A 40 3.43 5.11 5.44
N VAL A 41 2.78 3.99 5.75
CA VAL A 41 3.14 3.13 6.90
C VAL A 41 4.53 2.54 6.74
N ALA A 42 4.87 2.04 5.55
CA ALA A 42 6.19 1.50 5.24
C ALA A 42 7.28 2.57 5.40
N THR A 43 7.06 3.78 4.88
CA THR A 43 7.98 4.91 5.00
C THR A 43 8.18 5.30 6.48
N LYS A 44 7.09 5.37 7.25
CA LYS A 44 7.15 5.60 8.70
C LYS A 44 7.95 4.52 9.42
N GLY A 45 7.78 3.26 9.05
CA GLY A 45 8.54 2.13 9.60
C GLY A 45 10.03 2.23 9.29
N SER A 46 10.39 2.54 8.05
CA SER A 46 11.80 2.76 7.66
C SER A 46 12.45 3.90 8.44
N MET A 47 11.75 5.01 8.65
CA MET A 47 12.26 6.11 9.48
C MET A 47 12.45 5.71 10.94
N GLN A 48 11.52 4.93 11.50
CA GLN A 48 11.67 4.38 12.86
C GLN A 48 12.88 3.46 12.96
N ASN A 49 13.05 2.53 12.02
CA ASN A 49 14.20 1.64 12.01
C ASN A 49 15.53 2.42 11.92
N ALA A 50 15.57 3.47 11.10
CA ALA A 50 16.74 4.34 10.99
C ALA A 50 17.01 5.11 12.28
N LEU A 51 15.96 5.64 12.93
CA LEU A 51 16.06 6.33 14.21
C LEU A 51 16.53 5.40 15.34
N ASP A 52 16.01 4.18 15.39
CA ASP A 52 16.40 3.17 16.38
C ASP A 52 17.86 2.75 16.17
N ALA A 53 18.27 2.52 14.92
CA ALA A 53 19.65 2.22 14.58
C ALA A 53 20.60 3.37 14.94
N ALA A 54 20.20 4.62 14.69
CA ALA A 54 20.98 5.80 15.08
C ALA A 54 21.09 5.92 16.60
N THR A 55 20.00 5.67 17.33
CA THR A 55 19.98 5.69 18.79
C THR A 55 20.90 4.62 19.37
N LEU A 56 20.84 3.40 18.82
CA LEU A 56 21.72 2.30 19.21
C LEU A 56 23.19 2.61 18.90
N SER A 57 23.47 3.19 17.73
CA SER A 57 24.82 3.62 17.34
C SER A 57 25.39 4.66 18.32
N ILE A 58 24.58 5.65 18.71
CA ILE A 58 25.01 6.69 19.68
C ILE A 58 25.26 6.08 21.06
N THR A 59 24.39 5.19 21.55
CA THR A 59 24.53 4.59 22.89
C THR A 59 25.67 3.57 22.97
N THR A 60 26.08 2.99 21.85
CA THR A 60 27.22 2.07 21.79
C THR A 60 28.56 2.76 21.53
N LEU A 61 28.55 4.07 21.27
CA LEU A 61 29.77 4.83 21.03
C LEU A 61 30.57 5.07 22.33
N PRO A 62 31.91 4.93 22.31
CA PRO A 62 32.75 5.36 23.42
C PRO A 62 32.49 6.82 23.80
N THR A 63 32.50 7.12 25.10
CA THR A 63 32.31 8.50 25.59
C THR A 63 33.41 9.46 25.14
N SER A 64 34.57 8.93 24.73
CA SER A 64 35.69 9.66 24.17
C SER A 64 35.63 9.88 22.65
N THR A 65 34.63 9.34 21.94
CA THR A 65 34.54 9.51 20.48
C THR A 65 34.38 11.00 20.14
N SER A 66 35.12 11.49 19.14
CA SER A 66 35.09 12.90 18.74
C SER A 66 33.92 13.21 17.79
N LEU A 67 33.63 14.48 17.53
CA LEU A 67 32.57 14.84 16.58
C LEU A 67 32.95 14.49 15.13
N ALA A 68 34.25 14.53 14.80
CA ALA A 68 34.76 14.18 13.49
C ALA A 68 34.63 12.67 13.19
N ASP A 69 34.62 11.83 14.22
CA ASP A 69 34.46 10.38 14.08
C ASP A 69 32.99 9.92 13.98
N ARG A 70 32.03 10.85 14.10
CA ARG A 70 30.57 10.59 14.14
C ARG A 70 29.82 10.97 12.86
N GLN A 71 30.51 11.58 11.89
CA GLN A 71 29.96 12.11 10.64
C GLN A 71 30.35 11.21 9.47
#